data_AF-E7QSD9-F1
#
_entry.id   AF-E7QSD9-F1
#
_cell.length_a   1.000
_cell.length_b   1.000
_cell.length_c   1.000
_cell.angle_alpha   90.00
_cell.angle_beta   90.00
_cell.angle_gamma   90.00
#
_symmetry.space_group_name_H-M   'P 1'
#
loop_
_entity.id
_entity.type
_entity.pdbx_description
1 polymer ?
#
loop_
_entity_poly.entity_id
_entity_poly.type
_entity_poly.pdbx_seq_one_letter_code
_entity_poly.pdbx_strand_id
1 'polypeptide(L)'
;MSDNESEQVEEETDGLDAAEEEIDAEPTGESGAEPAVDPDEDVAAQADETEEEDEPQFDEDVLGDEEADLLIPVEDYLGAGVHIGTQQKTEDMERFIHRVRTDGLYVLDVSKTDQRIRTAANFLADYNPEQILVTSSRQYGRFPAEKFADAVGARARTGRFIPGTLTNPKYDGYIEPDVVVVTDPIGDAQAVKEAITVGIPVIAMCDSNNSTSNVDLVVPTNNKGRKALSVVYWLLANETLDRRGAEPTYSLDDFESEI
;
A
#
# COMPACT_ATOMS: atom_id res chain seq x y z
N MET A 1 -27.11 29.75 51.97
CA MET A 1 -26.55 29.56 53.31
C MET A 1 -25.85 28.22 53.29
N SER A 2 -24.55 28.25 53.59
CA SER A 2 -23.65 27.11 53.81
C SER A 2 -23.19 26.40 52.53
N ASP A 3 -22.05 26.78 51.93
CA ASP A 3 -20.64 26.53 52.34
C ASP A 3 -20.28 25.04 52.17
N ASN A 4 -19.11 24.57 51.75
CA ASN A 4 -17.89 25.03 51.08
C ASN A 4 -16.91 23.85 51.26
N GLU A 5 -16.37 23.26 50.20
CA GLU A 5 -15.20 22.33 50.20
C GLU A 5 -14.88 22.13 48.70
N SER A 6 -13.96 22.80 48.01
CA SER A 6 -12.57 23.23 48.24
C SER A 6 -11.58 22.07 48.45
N GLU A 7 -11.08 21.52 47.35
CA GLU A 7 -9.69 21.07 47.26
C GLU A 7 -9.16 21.36 45.86
N GLN A 8 -8.35 22.42 45.79
CA GLN A 8 -7.43 22.75 44.72
C GLN A 8 -6.18 21.87 44.89
N VAL A 9 -5.67 21.30 43.80
CA VAL A 9 -4.30 20.77 43.76
C VAL A 9 -3.54 21.63 42.75
N GLU A 10 -2.51 22.28 43.28
CA GLU A 10 -1.62 23.22 42.61
C GLU A 10 -0.63 22.52 41.66
N GLU A 11 -0.04 23.38 40.83
CA GLU A 11 0.94 23.21 39.76
C GLU A 11 2.19 22.41 40.15
N GLU A 12 2.70 21.60 39.21
CA GLU A 12 4.12 21.56 38.86
C GLU A 12 4.25 21.42 37.34
N THR A 13 4.42 22.55 36.64
CA THR A 13 4.92 22.60 35.28
C THR A 13 6.44 22.74 35.35
N ASP A 14 7.18 21.65 35.15
CA ASP A 14 8.63 21.73 35.03
C ASP A 14 9.00 21.89 33.56
N GLY A 15 9.43 23.10 33.22
CA GLY A 15 9.97 23.47 31.92
C GLY A 15 11.44 23.09 31.84
N LEU A 16 11.83 22.46 30.74
CA LEU A 16 13.23 22.34 30.33
C LEU A 16 13.33 22.84 28.91
N ASP A 17 13.71 24.12 28.81
CA ASP A 17 14.09 24.80 27.59
C ASP A 17 15.62 24.91 27.54
N ALA A 18 16.15 24.75 26.32
CA ALA A 18 17.44 25.16 25.78
C ALA A 18 18.75 25.00 26.59
N ALA A 19 19.71 24.27 26.03
CA ALA A 19 21.11 24.72 25.94
C ALA A 19 21.87 23.94 24.86
N GLU A 20 22.08 24.60 23.73
CA GLU A 20 23.19 24.31 22.81
C GLU A 20 24.50 24.70 23.52
N GLU A 21 25.50 23.82 23.51
CA GLU A 21 26.89 24.18 23.86
C GLU A 21 27.77 23.96 22.63
N GLU A 22 28.05 25.05 21.92
CA GLU A 22 29.25 25.20 21.11
C GLU A 22 30.44 25.43 22.06
N ILE A 23 31.54 24.70 21.83
CA ILE A 23 32.84 24.96 22.46
C ILE A 23 33.93 25.03 21.41
N ASP A 24 34.24 26.27 21.09
CA ASP A 24 35.55 26.93 21.08
C ASP A 24 36.66 26.43 20.15
N ALA A 25 37.11 27.39 19.34
CA ALA A 25 38.22 27.32 18.42
C ALA A 25 39.52 27.88 19.05
N GLU A 26 40.61 27.63 18.31
CA GLU A 26 41.92 28.30 18.32
C GLU A 26 43.06 27.70 19.18
N PRO A 27 44.36 27.93 18.84
CA PRO A 27 44.90 28.76 17.75
C PRO A 27 45.94 28.10 16.82
N THR A 28 46.00 28.74 15.65
CA THR A 28 47.12 29.06 14.75
C THR A 28 48.57 28.69 15.13
N GLY A 29 49.29 28.17 14.12
CA GLY A 29 50.75 28.15 14.04
C GLY A 29 51.21 28.43 12.62
N GLU A 30 51.77 29.63 12.40
CA GLU A 30 52.41 30.09 11.16
C GLU A 30 53.65 29.27 10.79
N SER A 31 53.88 29.05 9.48
CA SER A 31 54.92 29.75 8.72
C SER A 31 55.26 29.05 7.40
N GLY A 32 55.48 29.85 6.35
CA GLY A 32 56.54 29.53 5.40
C GLY A 32 56.21 29.42 3.90
N ALA A 33 55.89 30.56 3.29
CA ALA A 33 56.43 31.03 2.01
C ALA A 33 56.19 30.25 0.70
N GLU A 34 55.38 30.85 -0.18
CA GLU A 34 55.57 30.79 -1.64
C GLU A 34 56.62 31.82 -2.09
N PRO A 35 57.16 31.71 -3.31
CA PRO A 35 56.62 32.59 -4.35
C PRO A 35 56.45 31.97 -5.75
N ALA A 36 55.54 32.61 -6.48
CA ALA A 36 55.08 32.41 -7.84
C ALA A 36 56.13 32.52 -8.96
N VAL A 37 55.84 31.88 -10.11
CA VAL A 37 56.06 32.43 -11.47
C VAL A 37 55.00 31.86 -12.44
N ASP A 38 54.61 32.70 -13.39
CA ASP A 38 53.38 32.77 -14.20
C ASP A 38 53.62 32.21 -15.66
N PRO A 39 52.77 32.47 -16.67
CA PRO A 39 51.96 31.49 -17.43
C PRO A 39 52.46 31.23 -18.87
N ASP A 40 51.85 30.25 -19.59
CA ASP A 40 51.77 30.29 -21.06
C ASP A 40 50.58 29.47 -21.60
N GLU A 41 49.95 30.04 -22.62
CA GLU A 41 48.65 29.77 -23.24
C GLU A 41 48.57 28.54 -24.17
N ASP A 42 47.33 28.04 -24.30
CA ASP A 42 46.62 27.52 -25.48
C ASP A 42 47.21 26.41 -26.37
N VAL A 43 46.56 25.23 -26.31
CA VAL A 43 45.99 24.60 -27.52
C VAL A 43 44.75 23.76 -27.19
N ALA A 44 43.76 23.90 -28.06
CA ALA A 44 42.36 23.58 -27.89
C ALA A 44 41.95 22.09 -28.01
N ALA A 45 40.77 21.82 -27.44
CA ALA A 45 39.68 20.97 -27.93
C ALA A 45 39.90 19.46 -28.06
N GLN A 46 39.29 18.72 -27.12
CA GLN A 46 38.48 17.54 -27.41
C GLN A 46 37.33 17.48 -26.41
N ALA A 47 36.13 17.24 -26.94
CA ALA A 47 34.83 17.51 -26.34
C ALA A 47 34.43 16.52 -25.25
N ASP A 48 33.67 17.05 -24.29
CA ASP A 48 32.95 16.36 -23.22
C ASP A 48 32.12 15.18 -23.74
N GLU A 49 32.25 14.05 -23.06
CA GLU A 49 31.24 13.01 -23.01
C GLU A 49 30.42 13.18 -21.73
N THR A 50 29.11 12.97 -21.88
CA THR A 50 28.11 12.62 -20.85
C THR A 50 27.69 13.67 -19.83
N GLU A 51 26.47 14.19 -20.04
CA GLU A 51 25.39 14.23 -19.04
C GLU A 51 24.09 14.56 -19.79
N GLU A 52 23.41 13.53 -20.31
CA GLU A 52 21.99 13.65 -20.69
C GLU A 52 21.17 13.38 -19.43
N GLU A 53 20.34 14.35 -19.06
CA GLU A 53 19.38 14.26 -17.96
C GLU A 53 18.35 13.16 -18.28
N ASP A 54 18.41 12.04 -17.54
CA ASP A 54 17.40 10.98 -17.59
C ASP A 54 16.06 11.53 -17.04
N GLU A 55 15.16 11.92 -17.93
CA GLU A 55 13.73 11.99 -17.58
C GLU A 55 13.21 10.58 -17.28
N PRO A 56 12.29 10.40 -16.31
CA PRO A 56 11.76 9.08 -15.99
C PRO A 56 10.97 8.54 -17.19
N GLN A 57 11.57 7.59 -17.92
CA GLN A 57 10.86 6.82 -18.95
C GLN A 57 9.67 6.11 -18.30
N PHE A 58 8.47 6.45 -18.76
CA PHE A 58 7.27 5.70 -18.44
C PHE A 58 7.45 4.27 -18.94
N ASP A 59 7.39 3.30 -18.02
CA ASP A 59 7.56 1.87 -18.28
C ASP A 59 6.39 1.31 -19.13
N GLU A 60 6.46 1.45 -20.46
CA GLU A 60 5.40 1.05 -21.41
C GLU A 60 5.34 -0.47 -21.66
N ASP A 61 6.42 -1.21 -21.38
CA ASP A 61 6.50 -2.66 -21.60
C ASP A 61 6.30 -3.45 -20.28
N VAL A 62 5.04 -3.57 -19.86
CA VAL A 62 4.60 -4.44 -18.75
C VAL A 62 3.70 -5.59 -19.23
N LEU A 63 3.48 -5.71 -20.54
CA LEU A 63 2.59 -6.70 -21.15
C LEU A 63 3.36 -7.93 -21.66
N GLY A 64 2.69 -9.09 -21.58
CA GLY A 64 2.98 -10.22 -22.46
C GLY A 64 2.07 -10.16 -23.68
N ASP A 65 2.65 -9.92 -24.87
CA ASP A 65 2.22 -10.16 -26.27
C ASP A 65 0.73 -10.12 -26.73
N GLU A 66 -0.26 -9.77 -25.91
CA GLU A 66 -1.65 -9.63 -26.36
C GLU A 66 -2.25 -8.35 -25.76
N GLU A 67 -2.82 -7.48 -26.60
CA GLU A 67 -3.73 -6.40 -26.18
C GLU A 67 -4.91 -7.06 -25.44
N ALA A 68 -4.72 -7.26 -24.13
CA ALA A 68 -5.71 -7.87 -23.28
C ALA A 68 -6.91 -6.93 -23.21
N ASP A 69 -8.11 -7.49 -23.38
CA ASP A 69 -9.36 -6.85 -22.95
C ASP A 69 -9.25 -6.63 -21.44
N LEU A 70 -8.73 -5.47 -21.01
CA LEU A 70 -8.52 -5.08 -19.61
C LEU A 70 -9.72 -4.29 -19.10
N LEU A 71 -9.98 -4.33 -17.79
CA LEU A 71 -11.11 -3.61 -17.18
C LEU A 71 -10.96 -2.09 -17.27
N ILE A 72 -9.72 -1.61 -17.21
CA ILE A 72 -9.34 -0.21 -17.42
C ILE A 72 -8.15 -0.12 -18.37
N PRO A 73 -7.94 1.04 -19.03
CA PRO A 73 -6.75 1.29 -19.83
C PRO A 73 -5.46 1.00 -19.07
N VAL A 74 -4.42 0.55 -19.79
CA VAL A 74 -3.12 0.17 -19.21
C VAL A 74 -2.49 1.37 -18.50
N GLU A 75 -2.68 2.56 -19.06
CA GLU A 75 -2.18 3.83 -18.55
C GLU A 75 -2.70 4.12 -17.15
N ASP A 76 -3.95 3.75 -16.85
CA ASP A 76 -4.55 3.97 -15.54
C ASP A 76 -3.97 3.00 -14.48
N TYR A 77 -3.72 1.74 -14.85
CA TYR A 77 -3.02 0.78 -14.00
C TYR A 77 -1.57 1.21 -13.71
N LEU A 78 -0.88 1.72 -14.72
CA LEU A 78 0.50 2.21 -14.60
C LEU A 78 0.55 3.51 -13.78
N GLY A 79 -0.34 4.46 -14.05
CA GLY A 79 -0.44 5.75 -13.35
C GLY A 79 -0.81 5.60 -11.87
N ALA A 80 -1.55 4.54 -11.51
CA ALA A 80 -1.84 4.19 -10.12
C ALA A 80 -0.69 3.45 -9.40
N GLY A 81 0.30 2.95 -10.14
CA GLY A 81 1.44 2.22 -9.59
C GLY A 81 1.11 0.80 -9.10
N VAL A 82 0.11 0.15 -9.70
CA VAL A 82 -0.32 -1.23 -9.36
C VAL A 82 0.77 -2.27 -9.63
N HIS A 83 1.60 -2.03 -10.65
CA HIS A 83 2.68 -2.89 -11.09
C HIS A 83 3.95 -2.79 -10.22
N ILE A 84 4.08 -1.75 -9.39
CA ILE A 84 5.30 -1.50 -8.61
C ILE A 84 5.29 -2.37 -7.35
N GLY A 85 6.18 -3.36 -7.31
CA GLY A 85 6.40 -4.21 -6.13
C GLY A 85 7.51 -3.69 -5.22
N THR A 86 8.08 -4.59 -4.41
CA THR A 86 9.22 -4.31 -3.52
C THR A 86 10.54 -4.83 -4.06
N GLN A 87 11.62 -4.66 -3.30
CA GLN A 87 12.93 -5.28 -3.55
C GLN A 87 13.01 -6.75 -3.10
N GLN A 88 12.01 -7.25 -2.35
CA GLN A 88 11.99 -8.63 -1.86
C GLN A 88 11.00 -9.45 -2.70
N LYS A 89 11.36 -10.70 -2.96
CA LYS A 89 10.48 -11.67 -3.60
C LYS A 89 10.31 -12.92 -2.76
N THR A 90 9.14 -13.54 -2.85
CA THR A 90 8.85 -14.88 -2.36
C THR A 90 8.72 -15.85 -3.53
N GLU A 91 9.00 -17.13 -3.30
CA GLU A 91 8.87 -18.20 -4.32
C GLU A 91 7.43 -18.30 -4.85
N ASP A 92 6.44 -18.15 -3.95
CA ASP A 92 5.01 -18.17 -4.27
C ASP A 92 4.59 -17.12 -5.30
N MET A 93 5.25 -15.96 -5.27
CA MET A 93 4.89 -14.79 -6.09
C MET A 93 5.67 -14.71 -7.41
N GLU A 94 6.66 -15.58 -7.65
CA GLU A 94 7.47 -15.55 -8.88
C GLU A 94 6.62 -15.66 -10.15
N ARG A 95 5.50 -16.40 -10.12
CA ARG A 95 4.57 -16.53 -11.25
C ARG A 95 3.86 -15.23 -11.65
N PHE A 96 3.79 -14.25 -10.75
CA PHE A 96 3.14 -12.96 -10.96
C PHE A 96 4.12 -11.83 -11.27
N ILE A 97 5.42 -12.08 -11.12
CA ILE A 97 6.48 -11.11 -11.42
C ILE A 97 6.79 -11.20 -12.92
N HIS A 98 6.77 -10.06 -13.61
CA HIS A 98 7.10 -9.95 -15.03
C HIS A 98 8.60 -9.71 -15.24
N ARG A 99 9.12 -8.62 -14.65
CA ARG A 99 10.54 -8.22 -14.76
C ARG A 99 11.06 -7.56 -13.49
N VAL A 100 12.37 -7.34 -13.44
CA VAL A 100 13.03 -6.55 -12.39
C VAL A 100 13.48 -5.24 -13.02
N ARG A 101 13.18 -4.11 -12.36
CA ARG A 101 13.63 -2.78 -12.81
C ARG A 101 15.11 -2.57 -12.47
N THR A 102 15.73 -1.57 -13.07
CA THR A 102 17.12 -1.14 -12.80
C THR A 102 17.37 -0.84 -11.32
N ASP A 103 16.36 -0.31 -10.61
CA ASP A 103 16.42 0.01 -9.17
C ASP A 103 16.31 -1.23 -8.24
N GLY A 104 16.13 -2.42 -8.81
CA GLY A 104 15.92 -3.66 -8.06
C GLY A 104 14.49 -3.86 -7.53
N LEU A 105 13.52 -3.03 -7.95
CA LEU A 105 12.09 -3.26 -7.68
C LEU A 105 11.53 -4.32 -8.63
N TYR A 106 10.75 -5.25 -8.09
CA TYR A 106 10.02 -6.24 -8.89
C TYR A 106 8.78 -5.60 -9.52
N VAL A 107 8.58 -5.84 -10.81
CA VAL A 107 7.42 -5.39 -11.57
C VAL A 107 6.42 -6.54 -11.68
N LEU A 108 5.19 -6.31 -11.21
CA LEU A 108 4.08 -7.25 -11.31
C LEU A 108 3.39 -7.15 -12.67
N ASP A 109 2.89 -8.30 -13.14
CA ASP A 109 2.15 -8.45 -14.38
C ASP A 109 0.69 -7.98 -14.24
N VAL A 110 0.35 -6.86 -14.89
CA VAL A 110 -0.98 -6.23 -14.82
C VAL A 110 -2.07 -7.11 -15.43
N SER A 111 -1.76 -7.87 -16.49
CA SER A 111 -2.72 -8.77 -17.13
C SER A 111 -3.16 -9.88 -16.16
N LYS A 112 -2.22 -10.39 -15.34
CA LYS A 112 -2.55 -11.36 -14.29
C LYS A 112 -3.35 -10.72 -13.16
N THR A 113 -3.09 -9.47 -12.82
CA THR A 113 -3.89 -8.71 -11.84
C THR A 113 -5.34 -8.61 -12.29
N ASP A 114 -5.59 -8.20 -13.54
CA ASP A 114 -6.94 -8.06 -14.09
C ASP A 114 -7.73 -9.37 -14.08
N GLN A 115 -7.11 -10.46 -14.55
CA GLN A 115 -7.71 -11.80 -14.52
C GLN A 115 -8.08 -12.25 -13.10
N ARG A 116 -7.24 -11.92 -12.11
CA ARG A 116 -7.49 -12.26 -10.70
C ARG A 116 -8.57 -11.39 -10.09
N ILE A 117 -8.66 -10.11 -10.45
CA ILE A 117 -9.74 -9.22 -10.03
C ILE A 117 -11.08 -9.75 -10.55
N ARG A 118 -11.17 -10.12 -11.84
CA ARG A 118 -12.40 -10.74 -12.40
C ARG A 118 -12.77 -12.02 -11.65
N THR A 119 -11.78 -12.87 -11.36
CA THR A 119 -12.02 -14.12 -10.63
C THR A 119 -12.51 -13.85 -9.20
N ALA A 120 -11.92 -12.88 -8.51
CA ALA A 120 -12.31 -12.48 -7.16
C ALA A 120 -13.71 -11.88 -7.12
N ALA A 121 -14.05 -11.01 -8.07
CA ALA A 121 -15.37 -10.43 -8.16
C ALA A 121 -16.45 -11.44 -8.56
N ASN A 122 -16.15 -12.42 -9.44
CA ASN A 122 -17.03 -13.58 -9.66
C ASN A 122 -17.32 -14.30 -8.34
N PHE A 123 -16.26 -14.63 -7.60
CA PHE A 123 -16.39 -15.35 -6.34
C PHE A 123 -17.20 -14.56 -5.31
N LEU A 124 -16.96 -13.25 -5.16
CA LEU A 124 -17.69 -12.38 -4.22
C LEU A 124 -19.16 -12.15 -4.63
N ALA A 125 -19.48 -12.22 -5.92
CA ALA A 125 -20.85 -12.05 -6.41
C ALA A 125 -21.78 -13.16 -5.91
N ASP A 126 -21.27 -14.38 -5.71
CA ASP A 126 -22.03 -15.55 -5.26
C ASP A 126 -22.41 -15.49 -3.75
N TYR A 127 -21.71 -14.67 -2.96
CA TYR A 127 -21.98 -14.52 -1.53
C TYR A 127 -22.95 -13.39 -1.23
N ASN A 128 -23.65 -13.50 -0.10
CA ASN A 128 -24.47 -12.43 0.42
C ASN A 128 -23.59 -11.24 0.86
N PRO A 129 -23.97 -9.98 0.53
CA PRO A 129 -23.21 -8.79 0.89
C PRO A 129 -22.80 -8.75 2.36
N GLU A 130 -23.75 -8.97 3.27
CA GLU A 130 -23.54 -8.85 4.71
C GLU A 130 -22.57 -9.88 5.30
N GLN A 131 -22.29 -10.96 4.57
CA GLN A 131 -21.42 -12.05 4.97
C GLN A 131 -19.99 -11.89 4.42
N ILE A 132 -19.73 -10.84 3.64
CA ILE A 132 -18.40 -10.47 3.20
C ILE A 132 -17.76 -9.60 4.28
N LEU A 133 -16.61 -10.02 4.81
CA LEU A 133 -15.80 -9.23 5.72
C LEU A 133 -14.58 -8.68 4.99
N VAL A 134 -14.42 -7.36 4.98
CA VAL A 134 -13.19 -6.72 4.49
C VAL A 134 -12.37 -6.23 5.67
N THR A 135 -11.08 -6.55 5.66
CA THR A 135 -10.15 -6.15 6.71
C THR A 135 -8.91 -5.47 6.14
N SER A 136 -8.50 -4.41 6.84
CA SER A 136 -7.30 -3.64 6.50
C SER A 136 -6.72 -2.99 7.75
N SER A 137 -5.55 -3.42 8.18
CA SER A 137 -4.77 -2.79 9.25
C SER A 137 -3.99 -1.57 8.75
N ARG A 138 -3.60 -1.58 7.47
CA ARG A 138 -2.81 -0.54 6.80
C ARG A 138 -3.56 0.77 6.74
N GLN A 139 -2.86 1.89 7.01
CA GLN A 139 -3.47 3.22 7.03
C GLN A 139 -4.11 3.61 5.69
N TYR A 140 -3.40 3.41 4.58
CA TYR A 140 -3.90 3.73 3.24
C TYR A 140 -4.98 2.75 2.75
N GLY A 141 -5.08 1.57 3.35
CA GLY A 141 -6.10 0.58 2.99
C GLY A 141 -7.42 0.73 3.74
N ARG A 142 -7.47 1.50 4.83
CA ARG A 142 -8.70 1.65 5.64
C ARG A 142 -9.82 2.30 4.84
N PHE A 143 -9.51 3.45 4.23
CA PHE A 143 -10.51 4.23 3.52
C PHE A 143 -11.06 3.50 2.28
N PRO A 144 -10.22 2.95 1.36
CA PRO A 144 -10.73 2.16 0.24
C PRO A 144 -11.52 0.91 0.67
N ALA A 145 -11.12 0.24 1.76
CA ALA A 145 -11.84 -0.92 2.28
C ALA A 145 -13.21 -0.58 2.85
N GLU A 146 -13.34 0.55 3.55
CA GLU A 146 -14.63 1.08 4.03
C GLU A 146 -15.53 1.46 2.86
N LYS A 147 -14.99 2.18 1.86
CA LYS A 147 -15.75 2.54 0.65
C LYS A 147 -16.21 1.33 -0.15
N PHE A 148 -15.36 0.31 -0.28
CA PHE A 148 -15.76 -0.96 -0.88
C PHE A 148 -16.90 -1.61 -0.11
N ALA A 149 -16.83 -1.60 1.22
CA ALA A 149 -17.87 -2.17 2.06
C ALA A 149 -19.20 -1.42 1.93
N ASP A 150 -19.17 -0.09 1.90
CA ASP A 150 -20.35 0.74 1.66
C ASP A 150 -20.96 0.48 0.27
N ALA A 151 -20.12 0.34 -0.76
CA ALA A 151 -20.56 0.12 -2.14
C ALA A 151 -21.20 -1.26 -2.34
N VAL A 152 -20.58 -2.32 -1.80
CA VAL A 152 -21.04 -3.70 -1.98
C VAL A 152 -22.11 -4.08 -0.96
N GLY A 153 -22.22 -3.34 0.16
CA GLY A 153 -23.03 -3.70 1.33
C GLY A 153 -22.34 -4.71 2.25
N ALA A 154 -21.00 -4.77 2.21
CA ALA A 154 -20.19 -5.66 3.02
C ALA A 154 -19.89 -5.09 4.42
N ARG A 155 -19.33 -5.90 5.30
CA ARG A 155 -18.88 -5.47 6.62
C ARG A 155 -17.40 -5.11 6.58
N ALA A 156 -17.04 -3.93 7.05
CA ALA A 156 -15.64 -3.54 7.20
C ALA A 156 -15.15 -3.66 8.65
N ARG A 157 -13.92 -4.17 8.81
CA ARG A 157 -13.12 -4.10 10.04
C ARG A 157 -11.75 -3.56 9.71
N THR A 158 -11.65 -2.23 9.73
CA THR A 158 -10.43 -1.48 9.50
C THR A 158 -9.69 -1.19 10.80
N GLY A 159 -8.37 -0.99 10.70
CA GLY A 159 -7.50 -0.74 11.84
C GLY A 159 -7.08 -2.01 12.57
N ARG A 160 -6.98 -1.93 13.90
CA ARG A 160 -6.47 -3.05 14.70
C ARG A 160 -7.51 -4.17 14.75
N PHE A 161 -7.20 -5.31 14.15
CA PHE A 161 -8.01 -6.51 14.27
C PHE A 161 -7.94 -7.06 15.69
N ILE A 162 -9.09 -7.14 16.37
CA ILE A 162 -9.14 -7.64 17.75
C ILE A 162 -9.16 -9.17 17.72
N PRO A 163 -8.19 -9.84 18.37
CA PRO A 163 -8.18 -11.30 18.44
C PRO A 163 -9.47 -11.83 19.07
N GLY A 164 -10.10 -12.81 18.44
CA GLY A 164 -11.39 -13.35 18.86
C GLY A 164 -12.59 -12.84 18.06
N THR A 165 -12.37 -11.94 17.09
CA THR A 165 -13.44 -11.42 16.23
C THR A 165 -14.15 -12.52 15.43
N LEU A 166 -13.44 -13.56 14.99
CA LEU A 166 -14.05 -14.69 14.24
C LEU A 166 -14.17 -15.97 15.08
N THR A 167 -13.46 -16.05 16.21
CA THR A 167 -13.32 -17.30 16.98
C THR A 167 -14.02 -17.29 18.33
N ASN A 168 -14.36 -16.13 18.90
CA ASN A 168 -14.96 -16.02 20.24
C ASN A 168 -16.40 -15.45 20.21
N PRO A 169 -17.43 -16.30 20.32
CA PRO A 169 -18.83 -15.85 20.34
C PRO A 169 -19.23 -14.96 21.52
N LYS A 170 -18.42 -14.91 22.59
CA LYS A 170 -18.70 -14.05 23.76
C LYS A 170 -18.21 -12.61 23.59
N TYR A 171 -17.48 -12.33 22.52
CA TYR A 171 -17.00 -11.00 22.23
C TYR A 171 -18.11 -10.17 21.57
N ASP A 172 -18.34 -8.94 22.04
CA ASP A 172 -19.42 -8.09 21.52
C ASP A 172 -19.26 -7.75 20.02
N GLY A 173 -18.02 -7.76 19.52
CA GLY A 173 -17.70 -7.52 18.11
C GLY A 173 -17.56 -8.80 17.27
N TYR A 174 -18.03 -9.95 17.76
CA TYR A 174 -17.97 -11.23 17.06
C TYR A 174 -18.76 -11.21 15.75
N ILE A 175 -18.16 -11.72 14.68
CA ILE A 175 -18.78 -11.81 13.35
C ILE A 175 -18.44 -13.19 12.76
N GLU A 176 -19.43 -13.80 12.10
CA GLU A 176 -19.28 -15.03 11.32
C GLU A 176 -19.46 -14.70 9.84
N PRO A 177 -18.41 -14.28 9.11
CA PRO A 177 -18.49 -14.06 7.68
C PRO A 177 -18.29 -15.37 6.90
N ASP A 178 -18.86 -15.44 5.70
CA ASP A 178 -18.67 -16.56 4.76
C ASP A 178 -17.40 -16.40 3.90
N VAL A 179 -16.88 -15.17 3.77
CA VAL A 179 -15.65 -14.86 3.04
C VAL A 179 -14.94 -13.66 3.65
N VAL A 180 -13.61 -13.71 3.70
CA VAL A 180 -12.77 -12.60 4.16
C VAL A 180 -11.91 -12.06 3.01
N VAL A 181 -11.95 -10.74 2.81
CA VAL A 181 -11.07 -10.00 1.91
C VAL A 181 -10.04 -9.23 2.74
N VAL A 182 -8.76 -9.47 2.46
CA VAL A 182 -7.63 -8.95 3.23
C VAL A 182 -6.76 -8.05 2.35
N THR A 183 -6.40 -6.86 2.84
CA THR A 183 -5.50 -5.95 2.09
C THR A 183 -4.06 -6.42 2.10
N ASP A 184 -3.57 -6.97 3.21
CA ASP A 184 -2.20 -7.48 3.26
C ASP A 184 -2.11 -8.68 4.21
N PRO A 185 -1.72 -9.87 3.73
CA PRO A 185 -1.62 -11.05 4.59
C PRO A 185 -0.56 -10.91 5.69
N ILE A 186 0.43 -10.03 5.55
CA ILE A 186 1.42 -9.76 6.62
C ILE A 186 0.82 -8.85 7.68
N GLY A 187 0.26 -7.69 7.28
CA GLY A 187 -0.37 -6.74 8.22
C GLY A 187 -1.59 -7.32 8.93
N ASP A 188 -2.39 -8.11 8.24
CA ASP A 188 -3.66 -8.66 8.70
C ASP A 188 -3.55 -10.15 9.07
N ALA A 189 -2.36 -10.61 9.44
CA ALA A 189 -2.07 -12.02 9.74
C ALA A 189 -3.01 -12.62 10.81
N GLN A 190 -3.51 -11.79 11.75
CA GLN A 190 -4.47 -12.23 12.76
C GLN A 190 -5.83 -12.62 12.13
N ALA A 191 -6.33 -11.82 11.18
CA ALA A 191 -7.57 -12.11 10.48
C ALA A 191 -7.42 -13.37 9.63
N VAL A 192 -6.31 -13.51 8.91
CA VAL A 192 -5.99 -14.71 8.10
C VAL A 192 -5.93 -15.97 8.99
N LYS A 193 -5.25 -15.89 10.14
CA LYS A 193 -5.13 -17.02 11.07
C LYS A 193 -6.47 -17.45 11.66
N GLU A 194 -7.31 -16.50 12.04
CA GLU A 194 -8.64 -16.80 12.56
C GLU A 194 -9.56 -17.35 11.47
N ALA A 195 -9.53 -16.79 10.25
CA ALA A 195 -10.30 -17.28 9.11
C ALA A 195 -9.99 -18.76 8.82
N ILE A 196 -8.71 -19.14 8.81
CA ILE A 196 -8.29 -20.54 8.65
C ILE A 196 -8.76 -21.44 9.79
N THR A 197 -8.73 -20.93 11.02
CA THR A 197 -9.17 -21.70 12.20
C THR A 197 -10.66 -22.03 12.12
N VAL A 198 -11.46 -21.11 11.58
CA VAL A 198 -12.90 -21.28 11.39
C VAL A 198 -13.23 -22.05 10.09
N GLY A 199 -12.35 -21.98 9.09
CA GLY A 199 -12.54 -22.60 7.78
C GLY A 199 -13.20 -21.67 6.76
N ILE A 200 -13.01 -20.36 6.91
CA ILE A 200 -13.56 -19.34 6.01
C ILE A 200 -12.54 -19.06 4.89
N PRO A 201 -12.96 -19.04 3.61
CA PRO A 201 -12.07 -18.72 2.49
C PRO A 201 -11.52 -17.30 2.57
N VAL A 202 -10.23 -17.16 2.25
CA VAL A 202 -9.47 -15.91 2.31
C VAL A 202 -9.05 -15.45 0.92
N ILE A 203 -9.49 -14.26 0.54
CA ILE A 203 -9.01 -13.52 -0.62
C ILE A 203 -8.02 -12.46 -0.12
N ALA A 204 -6.81 -12.40 -0.66
CA ALA A 204 -5.83 -11.41 -0.24
C ALA A 204 -5.16 -10.68 -1.40
N MET A 205 -4.92 -9.39 -1.20
CA MET A 205 -4.07 -8.58 -2.06
C MET A 205 -2.61 -8.82 -1.66
N CYS A 206 -1.82 -9.34 -2.60
CA CYS A 206 -0.44 -9.75 -2.34
C CYS A 206 0.53 -8.99 -3.25
N ASP A 207 1.55 -8.42 -2.63
CA ASP A 207 2.73 -7.87 -3.28
C ASP A 207 3.81 -8.96 -3.40
N SER A 208 4.85 -8.70 -4.20
CA SER A 208 6.09 -9.47 -4.36
C SER A 208 6.67 -10.09 -3.09
N ASN A 209 6.57 -9.41 -1.94
CA ASN A 209 7.13 -9.86 -0.66
C ASN A 209 6.17 -10.71 0.19
N ASN A 210 4.91 -10.87 -0.21
CA ASN A 210 3.92 -11.62 0.54
C ASN A 210 4.07 -13.13 0.27
N SER A 211 3.76 -13.97 1.27
CA SER A 211 3.60 -15.42 1.08
C SER A 211 2.12 -15.77 0.94
N THR A 212 1.84 -16.80 0.15
CA THR A 212 0.46 -17.21 -0.18
C THR A 212 0.01 -18.48 0.54
N SER A 213 0.76 -18.97 1.53
CA SER A 213 0.49 -20.28 2.16
C SER A 213 -0.89 -20.43 2.85
N ASN A 214 -1.58 -19.33 3.09
CA ASN A 214 -2.80 -19.22 3.88
C ASN A 214 -3.88 -18.39 3.16
N VAL A 215 -3.76 -18.26 1.84
CA VAL A 215 -4.63 -17.45 0.99
C VAL A 215 -5.17 -18.34 -0.11
N ASP A 216 -6.50 -18.45 -0.21
CA ASP A 216 -7.16 -19.29 -1.20
C ASP A 216 -7.17 -18.61 -2.57
N LEU A 217 -7.41 -17.31 -2.60
CA LEU A 217 -7.38 -16.50 -3.83
C LEU A 217 -6.46 -15.29 -3.68
N VAL A 218 -5.41 -15.28 -4.50
CA VAL A 218 -4.41 -14.22 -4.52
C VAL A 218 -4.73 -13.23 -5.63
N VAL A 219 -4.80 -11.94 -5.27
CA VAL A 219 -4.83 -10.82 -6.22
C VAL A 219 -3.45 -10.16 -6.19
N PRO A 220 -2.60 -10.36 -7.23
CA PRO A 220 -1.27 -9.77 -7.27
C PRO A 220 -1.39 -8.27 -7.51
N THR A 221 -0.97 -7.46 -6.55
CA THR A 221 -1.05 -6.00 -6.65
C THR A 221 -0.14 -5.33 -5.63
N ASN A 222 0.23 -4.07 -5.88
CA ASN A 222 0.85 -3.20 -4.90
C ASN A 222 -0.14 -2.89 -3.75
N ASN A 223 0.06 -3.52 -2.60
CA ASN A 223 -0.75 -3.31 -1.40
C ASN A 223 -0.21 -2.24 -0.44
N LYS A 224 0.70 -1.38 -0.92
CA LYS A 224 1.32 -0.29 -0.14
C LYS A 224 0.94 1.09 -0.66
N GLY A 225 0.83 1.24 -1.98
CA GLY A 225 0.48 2.50 -2.63
C GLY A 225 -0.97 2.93 -2.34
N ARG A 226 -1.17 4.21 -2.05
CA ARG A 226 -2.52 4.79 -1.86
C ARG A 226 -3.38 4.61 -3.11
N LYS A 227 -2.88 5.10 -4.26
CA LYS A 227 -3.58 5.03 -5.55
C LYS A 227 -3.84 3.59 -5.99
N ALA A 228 -2.82 2.73 -5.87
CA ALA A 228 -2.95 1.31 -6.21
C ALA A 228 -4.07 0.62 -5.41
N LEU A 229 -4.14 0.83 -4.09
CA LEU A 229 -5.20 0.27 -3.25
C LEU A 229 -6.58 0.83 -3.64
N SER A 230 -6.69 2.14 -3.87
CA SER A 230 -7.95 2.77 -4.30
C SER A 230 -8.46 2.17 -5.61
N VAL A 231 -7.60 2.05 -6.62
CA VAL A 231 -7.95 1.45 -7.92
C VAL A 231 -8.39 -0.01 -7.77
N VAL A 232 -7.65 -0.82 -7.02
CA VAL A 232 -7.97 -2.25 -6.89
C VAL A 232 -9.29 -2.46 -6.15
N TYR A 233 -9.53 -1.73 -5.06
CA TYR A 233 -10.81 -1.80 -4.34
C TYR A 233 -11.97 -1.28 -5.17
N TRP A 234 -11.78 -0.19 -5.91
CA TRP A 234 -12.79 0.35 -6.82
C TRP A 234 -13.14 -0.65 -7.93
N LEU A 235 -12.13 -1.24 -8.59
CA LEU A 235 -12.33 -2.28 -9.60
C LEU A 235 -13.07 -3.48 -9.02
N LEU A 236 -12.65 -3.99 -7.86
CA LEU A 236 -13.34 -5.11 -7.20
C LEU A 236 -14.79 -4.77 -6.86
N ALA A 237 -15.08 -3.55 -6.40
CA ALA A 237 -16.45 -3.13 -6.08
C ALA A 237 -17.32 -3.10 -7.34
N ASN A 238 -16.87 -2.38 -8.38
CA ASN A 238 -17.62 -2.23 -9.63
C ASN A 238 -17.89 -3.57 -10.29
N GLU A 239 -16.86 -4.41 -10.36
CA GLU A 239 -16.90 -5.70 -11.02
C GLU A 239 -17.72 -6.73 -10.23
N THR A 240 -17.86 -6.55 -8.90
CA THR A 240 -18.79 -7.34 -8.07
C THR A 240 -20.23 -6.85 -8.25
N LEU A 241 -20.45 -5.53 -8.35
CA LEU A 241 -21.78 -4.95 -8.58
C LEU A 241 -22.32 -5.27 -9.97
N ASP A 242 -21.48 -5.18 -11.00
CA ASP A 242 -21.83 -5.51 -12.39
C ASP A 242 -22.33 -6.95 -12.50
N ARG A 243 -21.63 -7.90 -11.86
CA ARG A 243 -22.06 -9.32 -11.80
C ARG A 243 -23.35 -9.55 -11.04
N ARG A 244 -23.65 -8.69 -10.06
CA ARG A 244 -24.93 -8.71 -9.33
C ARG A 244 -26.05 -8.00 -10.10
N GLY A 245 -25.75 -7.36 -11.24
CA GLY A 245 -26.69 -6.58 -12.02
C GLY A 245 -27.06 -5.24 -11.37
N ALA A 246 -26.22 -4.73 -10.48
CA ALA A 246 -26.37 -3.42 -9.85
C ALA A 246 -25.44 -2.40 -10.52
N GLU A 247 -25.92 -1.16 -10.69
CA GLU A 247 -25.10 -0.11 -11.30
C GLU A 247 -23.99 0.36 -10.35
N PRO A 248 -22.75 0.52 -10.83
CA PRO A 248 -21.67 1.08 -10.03
C PRO A 248 -22.00 2.53 -9.68
N THR A 249 -22.08 2.81 -8.38
CA THR A 249 -22.51 4.14 -7.87
C THR A 249 -21.33 5.10 -7.68
N TYR A 250 -20.10 4.60 -7.66
CA TYR A 250 -18.92 5.36 -7.23
C TYR A 250 -17.86 5.50 -8.31
N SER A 251 -17.27 6.69 -8.38
CA SER A 251 -16.12 7.00 -9.22
C SER A 251 -14.81 6.58 -8.54
N LEU A 252 -13.71 6.54 -9.30
CA LEU A 252 -12.39 6.20 -8.74
C LEU A 252 -11.96 7.22 -7.67
N ASP A 253 -12.26 8.50 -7.88
CA ASP A 253 -11.91 9.59 -6.98
C ASP A 253 -12.56 9.42 -5.59
N ASP A 254 -13.73 8.79 -5.52
CA ASP A 254 -14.44 8.52 -4.26
C ASP A 254 -13.71 7.51 -3.36
N PHE A 255 -12.81 6.70 -3.95
CA PHE A 255 -11.98 5.72 -3.25
C PHE A 255 -10.60 6.27 -2.86
N GLU A 256 -10.23 7.48 -3.31
CA GLU A 256 -9.00 8.12 -2.90
C GLU A 256 -9.18 8.83 -1.56
N SER A 257 -8.23 8.61 -0.64
CA SER A 257 -8.21 9.35 0.62
C SER A 257 -7.61 10.74 0.37
N GLU A 258 -8.36 11.78 0.75
CA GLU A 258 -7.92 13.19 0.68
C GLU A 258 -6.70 13.52 1.58
N ILE A 259 -6.29 12.60 2.46
CA ILE A 259 -5.27 12.82 3.51
C ILE A 259 -4.06 11.91 3.28
#